data_AF-A0A3B0A0C2-F1
#
_entry.id   AF-A0A3B0A0C2-F1
#
_cell.length_a   1.000
_cell.length_b   1.000
_cell.length_c   1.000
_cell.angle_alpha   90.00
_cell.angle_beta   90.00
_cell.angle_gamma   90.00
#
_symmetry.space_group_name_H-M   'P 1'
#
loop_
_entity.id
_entity.type
_entity.pdbx_description
1 polymer ?
#
loop_
_entity_poly.entity_id
_entity_poly.type
_entity_poly.pdbx_seq_one_letter_code
_entity_poly.pdbx_strand_id
1 'polypeptide(L)'
;MSHGEEPFAVRENGTSRPTFELTLRGYDKRQVDRYVEQLDGRLAALTAERERATGQVRDLTGQVQQLHAELTELRQRPTQPDRASFRDLGPMVDQILALAEKQAGVITESAAQRAGELHAEAERLLGEARERVARALHDLEEELTARRVEQEKAYEERRTAAETELAEIRDAAEKLRADGEAAHERARQEAKRISEQSAQQVEQARAASEALTRAARTQIQQELQAARAKSQQELAQWQANIERDVTERRTAAEQEIAEQRAAAEREIAGQRTAAEQTIGSLIAEAQQYATDVRQRADEQITAHQEQFTRLQQEIAAGQQALAQVQSELDAAREQLAEARQQHEAAQHQLSEAQQRLEQVHQELAGEAERLEEARRAADSAERHAKDVRARVQREAKRVADLAAAAVMAAAAGGAETAEYPMVGAREPGRSRTTGEHARAAASAPERAPAHRQPDTEQGQGQPAEESADPHGEEVAAVQQS
;
A
#
# COMPACT_ATOMS: atom_id res chain seq x y z
N MET A 1 -108.94 -87.90 42.25
CA MET A 1 -107.56 -87.98 41.72
C MET A 1 -107.20 -86.64 41.12
N SER A 2 -105.91 -86.28 41.11
CA SER A 2 -105.45 -84.95 40.68
C SER A 2 -105.00 -84.95 39.23
N HIS A 3 -105.91 -84.57 38.34
CA HIS A 3 -105.60 -84.01 37.02
C HIS A 3 -106.58 -82.83 36.84
N GLY A 4 -106.22 -81.71 36.26
CA GLY A 4 -104.97 -81.41 35.54
C GLY A 4 -105.28 -80.53 34.33
N GLU A 5 -106.19 -79.57 34.50
CA GLU A 5 -106.68 -78.71 33.44
C GLU A 5 -105.95 -77.38 33.51
N GLU A 6 -105.27 -77.02 32.42
CA GLU A 6 -104.67 -75.70 32.21
C GLU A 6 -105.70 -74.79 31.51
N PRO A 7 -106.37 -73.87 32.21
CA PRO A 7 -107.10 -72.80 31.55
C PRO A 7 -106.11 -71.75 31.00
N PHE A 8 -106.55 -70.98 30.01
CA PHE A 8 -105.79 -69.89 29.39
C PHE A 8 -104.59 -70.33 28.54
N ALA A 9 -104.85 -71.17 27.54
CA ALA A 9 -104.22 -70.97 26.24
C ALA A 9 -104.46 -69.49 25.82
N VAL A 10 -103.41 -68.68 25.92
CA VAL A 10 -103.47 -67.24 25.60
C VAL A 10 -103.84 -67.13 24.12
N ARG A 11 -105.00 -66.54 23.83
CA ARG A 11 -105.32 -66.11 22.46
C ARG A 11 -104.32 -65.02 22.10
N GLU A 12 -103.43 -65.33 21.17
CA GLU A 12 -102.51 -64.36 20.57
C GLU A 12 -103.30 -63.34 19.74
N ASN A 13 -103.94 -62.38 20.42
CA ASN A 13 -104.33 -61.13 19.80
C ASN A 13 -103.04 -60.49 19.27
N GLY A 14 -102.89 -60.41 17.95
CA GLY A 14 -101.68 -59.98 17.26
C GLY A 14 -101.34 -58.50 17.44
N THR A 15 -101.12 -58.05 18.68
CA THR A 15 -100.63 -56.71 18.98
C THR A 15 -99.14 -56.65 18.71
N SER A 16 -98.73 -55.77 17.79
CA SER A 16 -97.33 -55.48 17.48
C SER A 16 -96.51 -55.28 18.76
N ARG A 17 -95.30 -55.86 18.82
CA ARG A 17 -94.37 -55.59 19.92
C ARG A 17 -94.18 -54.07 20.03
N PRO A 18 -94.34 -53.46 21.23
CA PRO A 18 -94.16 -52.03 21.40
C PRO A 18 -92.69 -51.67 21.15
N THR A 19 -92.45 -50.84 20.14
CA THR A 19 -91.12 -50.30 19.82
C THR A 19 -90.91 -49.03 20.62
N PHE A 20 -90.06 -49.09 21.64
CA PHE A 20 -89.67 -47.91 22.43
C PHE A 20 -88.47 -47.21 21.80
N GLU A 21 -88.42 -45.88 21.85
CA GLU A 21 -87.29 -45.11 21.33
C GLU A 21 -86.03 -45.30 22.19
N LEU A 22 -84.89 -45.48 21.53
CA LEU A 22 -83.59 -45.70 22.16
C LEU A 22 -82.83 -44.38 22.33
N THR A 23 -82.61 -43.98 23.57
CA THR A 23 -81.72 -42.88 23.95
C THR A 23 -80.28 -43.37 24.15
N LEU A 24 -79.35 -42.45 24.38
CA LEU A 24 -77.91 -42.73 24.60
C LEU A 24 -77.63 -43.69 25.78
N ARG A 25 -78.61 -43.97 26.65
CA ARG A 25 -78.56 -45.00 27.70
C ARG A 25 -79.87 -45.80 27.80
N GLY A 26 -80.33 -46.36 26.68
CA GLY A 26 -81.49 -47.25 26.64
C GLY A 26 -82.81 -46.54 26.42
N TYR A 27 -83.93 -47.21 26.65
CA TYR A 27 -85.26 -46.73 26.26
C TYR A 27 -85.69 -45.43 26.97
N ASP A 28 -86.50 -44.59 26.32
CA ASP A 28 -87.13 -43.44 26.98
C ASP A 28 -88.06 -43.92 28.12
N LYS A 29 -87.64 -43.63 29.36
CA LYS A 29 -88.40 -43.93 30.57
C LYS A 29 -89.83 -43.39 30.51
N ARG A 30 -90.06 -42.22 29.90
CA ARG A 30 -91.41 -41.62 29.79
C ARG A 30 -92.31 -42.35 28.81
N GLN A 31 -91.78 -43.19 27.91
CA GLN A 31 -92.58 -44.07 27.06
C GLN A 31 -92.88 -45.39 27.78
N VAL A 32 -91.87 -45.95 28.46
CA VAL A 32 -92.02 -47.18 29.24
C VAL A 32 -92.99 -47.00 30.41
N ASP A 33 -92.84 -45.95 31.23
CA ASP A 33 -93.71 -45.70 32.39
C ASP A 33 -95.20 -45.63 31.99
N ARG A 34 -95.54 -44.88 30.93
CA ARG A 34 -96.92 -44.76 30.39
C ARG A 34 -97.44 -46.07 29.79
N TYR A 35 -96.57 -46.90 29.21
CA TYR A 35 -96.98 -48.20 28.68
C TYR A 35 -97.26 -49.21 29.80
N VAL A 36 -96.48 -49.18 30.88
CA VAL A 36 -96.74 -49.99 32.08
C VAL A 36 -98.07 -49.58 32.72
N GLU A 37 -98.30 -48.28 32.93
CA GLU A 37 -99.57 -47.75 33.46
C GLU A 37 -100.78 -48.16 32.60
N GLN A 38 -100.63 -48.18 31.26
CA GLN A 38 -101.66 -48.67 30.34
C GLN A 38 -101.87 -50.20 30.44
N LEU A 39 -100.82 -50.99 30.67
CA LEU A 39 -100.93 -52.43 30.89
C LEU A 39 -101.59 -52.75 32.23
N ASP A 40 -101.23 -52.07 33.30
CA ASP A 40 -101.82 -52.27 34.63
C ASP A 40 -103.32 -51.95 34.62
N GLY A 41 -103.73 -50.85 33.96
CA GLY A 41 -105.14 -50.52 33.73
C GLY A 41 -105.90 -51.59 32.91
N ARG A 42 -105.26 -52.19 31.91
CA ARG A 42 -105.84 -53.31 31.13
C ARG A 42 -105.94 -54.59 31.95
N LEU A 43 -104.95 -54.90 32.77
CA LEU A 43 -104.96 -56.06 33.68
C LEU A 43 -106.09 -55.92 34.71
N ALA A 44 -106.25 -54.74 35.32
CA ALA A 44 -107.33 -54.46 36.26
C ALA A 44 -108.73 -54.58 35.62
N ALA A 45 -108.89 -54.16 34.36
CA ALA A 45 -110.14 -54.36 33.62
C ALA A 45 -110.44 -55.86 33.38
N LEU A 46 -109.44 -56.62 32.91
CA LEU A 46 -109.56 -58.05 32.65
C LEU A 46 -109.80 -58.88 33.92
N THR A 47 -109.22 -58.52 35.07
CA THR A 47 -109.52 -59.19 36.35
C THR A 47 -110.95 -58.91 36.79
N ALA A 48 -111.44 -57.68 36.67
CA ALA A 48 -112.83 -57.33 36.98
C ALA A 48 -113.84 -58.03 36.04
N GLU A 49 -113.52 -58.20 34.76
CA GLU A 49 -114.32 -59.01 33.82
C GLU A 49 -114.33 -60.49 34.20
N ARG A 50 -113.16 -61.07 34.54
CA ARG A 50 -113.06 -62.44 35.03
C ARG A 50 -113.89 -62.65 36.30
N GLU A 51 -113.85 -61.71 37.23
CA GLU A 51 -114.62 -61.78 38.48
C GLU A 51 -116.14 -61.77 38.21
N ARG A 52 -116.63 -60.86 37.36
CA ARG A 52 -118.04 -60.85 36.93
C ARG A 52 -118.47 -62.18 36.30
N ALA A 53 -117.65 -62.74 35.40
CA ALA A 53 -117.92 -64.04 34.78
C ALA A 53 -117.95 -65.18 35.83
N THR A 54 -117.03 -65.20 36.80
CA THR A 54 -117.07 -66.19 37.89
C THR A 54 -118.25 -66.01 38.85
N GLY A 55 -118.80 -64.80 38.97
CA GLY A 55 -120.08 -64.56 39.66
C GLY A 55 -121.24 -65.22 38.92
N GLN A 56 -121.41 -64.91 37.63
CA GLN A 56 -122.47 -65.47 36.78
C GLN A 56 -122.48 -67.01 36.77
N VAL A 57 -121.31 -67.65 36.75
CA VAL A 57 -121.20 -69.13 36.84
C VAL A 57 -121.70 -69.67 38.19
N ARG A 58 -121.46 -68.97 39.30
CA ARG A 58 -121.99 -69.35 40.62
C ARG A 58 -123.51 -69.17 40.69
N ASP A 59 -124.03 -68.07 40.17
CA ASP A 59 -125.47 -67.77 40.17
C ASP A 59 -126.25 -68.82 39.36
N LEU A 60 -125.76 -69.16 38.16
CA LEU A 60 -126.32 -70.24 37.33
C LEU A 60 -126.23 -71.61 38.03
N THR A 61 -125.15 -71.89 38.75
CA THR A 61 -125.01 -73.13 39.54
C THR A 61 -126.07 -73.21 40.64
N GLY A 62 -126.39 -72.09 41.30
CA GLY A 62 -127.47 -72.02 42.29
C GLY A 62 -128.85 -72.29 41.68
N GLN A 63 -129.16 -71.70 40.52
CA GLN A 63 -130.42 -71.92 39.80
C GLN A 63 -130.61 -73.40 39.41
N VAL A 64 -129.55 -74.06 38.92
CA VAL A 64 -129.59 -75.49 38.58
C VAL A 64 -129.87 -76.37 39.80
N GLN A 65 -129.39 -75.99 41.00
CA GLN A 65 -129.67 -76.71 42.24
C GLN A 65 -131.13 -76.51 42.71
N GLN A 66 -131.68 -75.29 42.58
CA GLN A 66 -133.08 -75.01 42.89
C GLN A 66 -134.05 -75.80 41.99
N LEU A 67 -133.83 -75.78 40.67
CA LEU A 67 -134.66 -76.54 39.72
C LEU A 67 -134.61 -78.06 39.96
N HIS A 68 -133.49 -78.60 40.44
CA HIS A 68 -133.41 -80.01 40.86
C HIS A 68 -134.30 -80.30 42.08
N ALA A 69 -134.37 -79.40 43.06
CA ALA A 69 -135.22 -79.55 44.23
C ALA A 69 -136.71 -79.54 43.85
N GLU A 70 -137.14 -78.57 43.03
CA GLU A 70 -138.53 -78.46 42.53
C GLU A 70 -138.95 -79.71 41.74
N LEU A 71 -138.09 -80.23 40.87
CA LEU A 71 -138.33 -81.48 40.14
C LEU A 71 -138.41 -82.71 41.06
N THR A 72 -137.76 -82.70 42.23
CA THR A 72 -137.94 -83.76 43.24
C THR A 72 -139.22 -83.60 44.07
N GLU A 73 -139.71 -82.39 44.32
CA GLU A 73 -141.00 -82.18 44.99
C GLU A 73 -142.18 -82.60 44.10
N LEU A 74 -142.18 -82.17 42.83
CA LEU A 74 -143.26 -82.47 41.87
C LEU A 74 -143.44 -83.98 41.64
N ARG A 75 -142.36 -84.77 41.77
CA ARG A 75 -142.41 -86.24 41.66
C ARG A 75 -143.04 -86.95 42.87
N GLN A 76 -143.27 -86.27 43.99
CA GLN A 76 -143.76 -86.87 45.24
C GLN A 76 -145.28 -86.75 45.45
N ARG A 77 -146.04 -86.15 44.51
CA ARG A 77 -147.51 -86.02 44.61
C ARG A 77 -148.25 -87.08 43.76
N PRO A 78 -148.85 -88.12 44.36
CA PRO A 78 -149.80 -88.98 43.67
C PRO A 78 -151.17 -88.28 43.50
N THR A 79 -151.89 -88.60 42.42
CA THR A 79 -153.21 -88.03 42.11
C THR A 79 -154.33 -89.07 42.19
N GLN A 80 -155.51 -88.64 42.64
CA GLN A 80 -156.76 -89.39 42.58
C GLN A 80 -157.84 -88.55 41.88
N PRO A 81 -158.68 -89.20 41.06
CA PRO A 81 -160.07 -88.78 40.90
C PRO A 81 -161.05 -89.95 41.17
N ASP A 82 -162.16 -89.63 41.81
CA ASP A 82 -163.37 -90.46 41.86
C ASP A 82 -164.59 -89.55 41.67
N ARG A 83 -165.61 -90.04 40.96
CA ARG A 83 -167.00 -89.56 41.07
C ARG A 83 -167.98 -90.50 40.37
N ALA A 84 -168.85 -91.08 41.20
CA ALA A 84 -169.90 -92.01 40.83
C ALA A 84 -170.92 -91.47 39.82
N SER A 85 -171.53 -92.38 39.07
CA SER A 85 -172.79 -92.16 38.36
C SER A 85 -173.98 -92.37 39.29
N PHE A 86 -175.01 -91.52 39.17
CA PHE A 86 -176.32 -91.74 39.77
C PHE A 86 -177.36 -91.91 38.66
N ARG A 87 -178.13 -92.98 38.78
CA ARG A 87 -179.25 -93.38 37.92
C ARG A 87 -180.49 -93.48 38.83
N ASP A 88 -181.68 -93.35 38.26
CA ASP A 88 -182.97 -93.46 38.95
C ASP A 88 -183.37 -92.26 39.83
N LEU A 89 -183.58 -91.10 39.19
CA LEU A 89 -184.40 -89.99 39.72
C LEU A 89 -185.47 -89.62 38.67
N GLY A 90 -186.74 -89.58 39.09
CA GLY A 90 -187.91 -89.54 38.18
C GLY A 90 -188.31 -88.15 37.64
N PRO A 91 -189.47 -88.04 36.96
CA PRO A 91 -189.76 -86.96 36.00
C PRO A 91 -189.85 -85.52 36.53
N MET A 92 -189.92 -85.32 37.85
CA MET A 92 -189.76 -83.97 38.42
C MET A 92 -188.29 -83.53 38.44
N VAL A 93 -187.36 -84.48 38.59
CA VAL A 93 -185.92 -84.22 38.42
C VAL A 93 -185.58 -84.00 36.95
N ASP A 94 -186.24 -84.66 35.99
CA ASP A 94 -186.12 -84.29 34.57
C ASP A 94 -186.55 -82.83 34.31
N GLN A 95 -187.63 -82.35 34.95
CA GLN A 95 -188.03 -80.94 34.87
C GLN A 95 -187.03 -79.98 35.54
N ILE A 96 -186.47 -80.35 36.69
CA ILE A 96 -185.43 -79.56 37.38
C ILE A 96 -184.15 -79.55 36.56
N LEU A 97 -183.77 -80.67 35.94
CA LEU A 97 -182.61 -80.78 35.05
C LEU A 97 -182.82 -79.97 33.77
N ALA A 98 -183.99 -80.00 33.14
CA ALA A 98 -184.28 -79.17 31.96
C ALA A 98 -184.28 -77.66 32.30
N LEU A 99 -184.76 -77.26 33.48
CA LEU A 99 -184.65 -75.88 33.98
C LEU A 99 -183.20 -75.51 34.30
N ALA A 100 -182.44 -76.40 34.93
CA ALA A 100 -181.04 -76.20 35.26
C ALA A 100 -180.14 -76.20 34.03
N GLU A 101 -180.45 -76.99 33.00
CA GLU A 101 -179.77 -77.01 31.69
C GLU A 101 -180.07 -75.72 30.93
N LYS A 102 -181.32 -75.24 30.93
CA LYS A 102 -181.66 -73.93 30.37
C LYS A 102 -180.98 -72.77 31.12
N GLN A 103 -180.92 -72.83 32.45
CA GLN A 103 -180.20 -71.84 33.26
C GLN A 103 -178.69 -71.92 33.05
N ALA A 104 -178.13 -73.12 32.96
CA ALA A 104 -176.73 -73.35 32.63
C ALA A 104 -176.40 -72.83 31.23
N GLY A 105 -177.29 -73.02 30.25
CA GLY A 105 -177.20 -72.43 28.92
C GLY A 105 -177.12 -70.90 28.95
N VAL A 106 -178.00 -70.23 29.71
CA VAL A 106 -177.95 -68.77 29.88
C VAL A 106 -176.68 -68.33 30.64
N ILE A 107 -176.20 -69.11 31.60
CA ILE A 107 -174.95 -68.84 32.32
C ILE A 107 -173.73 -69.01 31.41
N THR A 108 -173.65 -70.08 30.63
CA THR A 108 -172.53 -70.34 29.70
C THR A 108 -172.57 -69.39 28.51
N GLU A 109 -173.74 -69.06 27.98
CA GLU A 109 -173.90 -68.04 26.93
C GLU A 109 -173.46 -66.66 27.44
N SER A 110 -173.95 -66.20 28.59
CA SER A 110 -173.52 -64.91 29.16
C SER A 110 -172.06 -64.91 29.62
N ALA A 111 -171.47 -66.06 29.97
CA ALA A 111 -170.06 -66.18 30.29
C ALA A 111 -169.19 -66.21 29.03
N ALA A 112 -169.64 -66.85 27.94
CA ALA A 112 -168.97 -66.83 26.64
C ALA A 112 -169.05 -65.45 25.99
N GLN A 113 -170.16 -64.73 26.14
CA GLN A 113 -170.28 -63.31 25.76
C GLN A 113 -169.25 -62.46 26.51
N ARG A 114 -169.23 -62.51 27.85
CA ARG A 114 -168.25 -61.76 28.67
C ARG A 114 -166.80 -62.16 28.43
N ALA A 115 -166.52 -63.43 28.16
CA ALA A 115 -165.19 -63.87 27.75
C ALA A 115 -164.81 -63.33 26.37
N GLY A 116 -165.74 -63.34 25.40
CA GLY A 116 -165.54 -62.73 24.08
C GLY A 116 -165.33 -61.22 24.14
N GLU A 117 -166.06 -60.51 25.01
CA GLU A 117 -165.86 -59.08 25.29
C GLU A 117 -164.46 -58.82 25.86
N LEU A 118 -164.06 -59.52 26.93
CA LEU A 118 -162.73 -59.38 27.53
C LEU A 118 -161.58 -59.80 26.59
N HIS A 119 -161.79 -60.81 25.74
CA HIS A 119 -160.83 -61.18 24.70
C HIS A 119 -160.72 -60.09 23.62
N ALA A 120 -161.84 -59.53 23.15
CA ALA A 120 -161.82 -58.43 22.18
C ALA A 120 -161.19 -57.15 22.77
N GLU A 121 -161.40 -56.86 24.06
CA GLU A 121 -160.70 -55.77 24.77
C GLU A 121 -159.19 -56.04 24.90
N ALA A 122 -158.80 -57.25 25.28
CA ALA A 122 -157.39 -57.64 25.35
C ALA A 122 -156.69 -57.60 23.98
N GLU A 123 -157.35 -58.06 22.92
CA GLU A 123 -156.83 -57.98 21.55
C GLU A 123 -156.70 -56.53 21.06
N ARG A 124 -157.68 -55.66 21.36
CA ARG A 124 -157.58 -54.21 21.10
C ARG A 124 -156.41 -53.58 21.83
N LEU A 125 -156.27 -53.81 23.14
CA LEU A 125 -155.17 -53.27 23.94
C LEU A 125 -153.80 -53.79 23.49
N LEU A 126 -153.70 -55.06 23.09
CA LEU A 126 -152.48 -55.61 22.49
C LEU A 126 -152.20 -55.04 21.10
N GLY A 127 -153.23 -54.76 20.29
CA GLY A 127 -153.12 -54.04 19.02
C GLY A 127 -152.58 -52.62 19.23
N GLU A 128 -153.23 -51.83 20.09
CA GLU A 128 -152.78 -50.49 20.46
C GLU A 128 -151.36 -50.47 21.03
N ALA A 129 -151.00 -51.43 21.89
CA ALA A 129 -149.66 -51.55 22.44
C ALA A 129 -148.62 -51.86 21.36
N ARG A 130 -148.92 -52.78 20.43
CA ARG A 130 -148.07 -53.09 19.28
C ARG A 130 -147.91 -51.89 18.36
N GLU A 131 -148.98 -51.13 18.09
CA GLU A 131 -148.90 -49.90 17.31
C GLU A 131 -148.07 -48.81 18.01
N ARG A 132 -148.24 -48.61 19.32
CA ARG A 132 -147.42 -47.66 20.10
C ARG A 132 -145.94 -48.04 20.07
N VAL A 133 -145.60 -49.33 20.19
CA VAL A 133 -144.22 -49.82 20.08
C VAL A 133 -143.68 -49.68 18.65
N ALA A 134 -144.47 -50.00 17.62
CA ALA A 134 -144.06 -49.86 16.23
C ALA A 134 -143.77 -48.39 15.85
N ARG A 135 -144.60 -47.46 16.31
CA ARG A 135 -144.38 -46.01 16.16
C ARG A 135 -143.11 -45.59 16.91
N ALA A 136 -142.99 -45.91 18.20
CA ALA A 136 -141.81 -45.54 18.99
C ALA A 136 -140.48 -46.14 18.48
N LEU A 137 -140.51 -47.30 17.81
CA LEU A 137 -139.36 -47.86 17.10
C LEU A 137 -139.06 -47.09 15.81
N HIS A 138 -140.07 -46.73 15.03
CA HIS A 138 -139.92 -45.91 13.82
C HIS A 138 -139.38 -44.52 14.14
N ASP A 139 -139.96 -43.84 15.15
CA ASP A 139 -139.51 -42.53 15.65
C ASP A 139 -138.03 -42.59 16.08
N LEU A 140 -137.62 -43.69 16.73
CA LEU A 140 -136.23 -43.92 17.15
C LEU A 140 -135.29 -44.23 15.96
N GLU A 141 -135.76 -44.94 14.93
CA GLU A 141 -135.01 -45.17 13.70
C GLU A 141 -134.81 -43.87 12.90
N GLU A 142 -135.81 -42.98 12.86
CA GLU A 142 -135.68 -41.64 12.29
C GLU A 142 -134.69 -40.77 13.09
N GLU A 143 -134.80 -40.72 14.42
CA GLU A 143 -133.82 -40.03 15.29
C GLU A 143 -132.39 -40.57 15.11
N LEU A 144 -132.21 -41.89 15.01
CA LEU A 144 -130.89 -42.51 14.83
C LEU A 144 -130.31 -42.29 13.44
N THR A 145 -131.15 -42.21 12.39
CA THR A 145 -130.68 -41.90 11.04
C THR A 145 -130.40 -40.40 10.87
N ALA A 146 -131.22 -39.53 11.44
CA ALA A 146 -130.97 -38.09 11.50
C ALA A 146 -129.62 -37.78 12.18
N ARG A 147 -129.39 -38.35 13.38
CA ARG A 147 -128.13 -38.16 14.13
C ARG A 147 -126.90 -38.72 13.41
N ARG A 148 -127.05 -39.79 12.61
CA ARG A 148 -125.94 -40.29 11.75
C ARG A 148 -125.62 -39.28 10.65
N VAL A 149 -126.63 -38.79 9.94
CA VAL A 149 -126.46 -37.78 8.88
C VAL A 149 -125.89 -36.46 9.43
N GLU A 150 -126.26 -36.05 10.65
CA GLU A 150 -125.65 -34.90 11.34
C GLU A 150 -124.19 -35.16 11.71
N GLN A 151 -123.85 -36.35 12.20
CA GLN A 151 -122.47 -36.73 12.53
C GLN A 151 -121.58 -36.85 11.29
N GLU A 152 -122.13 -37.38 10.19
CA GLU A 152 -121.46 -37.47 8.89
C GLU A 152 -121.17 -36.06 8.34
N LYS A 153 -122.17 -35.17 8.31
CA LYS A 153 -121.98 -33.76 7.94
C LYS A 153 -120.93 -33.05 8.81
N ALA A 154 -121.06 -33.15 10.14
CA ALA A 154 -120.11 -32.53 11.06
C ALA A 154 -118.69 -33.12 10.96
N TYR A 155 -118.55 -34.37 10.50
CA TYR A 155 -117.26 -34.98 10.18
C TYR A 155 -116.72 -34.46 8.84
N GLU A 156 -117.54 -34.36 7.78
CA GLU A 156 -117.16 -33.83 6.47
C GLU A 156 -116.79 -32.34 6.54
N GLU A 157 -117.54 -31.52 7.29
CA GLU A 157 -117.21 -30.11 7.57
C GLU A 157 -115.85 -29.98 8.28
N ARG A 158 -115.61 -30.76 9.35
CA ARG A 158 -114.32 -30.76 10.05
C ARG A 158 -113.18 -31.28 9.19
N ARG A 159 -113.44 -32.27 8.35
CA ARG A 159 -112.46 -32.83 7.42
C ARG A 159 -112.09 -31.83 6.34
N THR A 160 -113.07 -31.20 5.69
CA THR A 160 -112.83 -30.19 4.66
C THR A 160 -112.12 -28.96 5.23
N ALA A 161 -112.52 -28.48 6.42
CA ALA A 161 -111.80 -27.42 7.13
C ALA A 161 -110.34 -27.80 7.46
N ALA A 162 -110.08 -29.04 7.90
CA ALA A 162 -108.72 -29.53 8.13
C ALA A 162 -107.92 -29.68 6.82
N GLU A 163 -108.57 -30.06 5.71
CA GLU A 163 -107.95 -30.16 4.39
C GLU A 163 -107.62 -28.77 3.81
N THR A 164 -108.45 -27.74 4.05
CA THR A 164 -108.14 -26.35 3.66
C THR A 164 -107.03 -25.73 4.52
N GLU A 165 -107.09 -25.88 5.84
CA GLU A 165 -106.02 -25.43 6.75
C GLU A 165 -104.66 -26.08 6.39
N LEU A 166 -104.65 -27.39 6.08
CA LEU A 166 -103.45 -28.07 5.61
C LEU A 166 -102.99 -27.61 4.22
N ALA A 167 -103.88 -27.12 3.36
CA ALA A 167 -103.51 -26.50 2.09
C ALA A 167 -102.87 -25.13 2.32
N GLU A 168 -103.50 -24.25 3.11
CA GLU A 168 -102.99 -22.92 3.43
C GLU A 168 -101.63 -22.97 4.15
N ILE A 169 -101.43 -23.91 5.07
CA ILE A 169 -100.14 -24.14 5.74
C ILE A 169 -99.05 -24.61 4.75
N ARG A 170 -99.40 -25.45 3.75
CA ARG A 170 -98.45 -25.86 2.69
C ARG A 170 -98.09 -24.69 1.81
N ASP A 171 -99.08 -23.96 1.32
CA ASP A 171 -98.92 -22.73 0.52
C ASP A 171 -98.02 -21.71 1.21
N ALA A 172 -98.24 -21.46 2.52
CA ALA A 172 -97.42 -20.56 3.32
C ALA A 172 -95.98 -21.08 3.50
N ALA A 173 -95.81 -22.38 3.73
CA ALA A 173 -94.49 -23.00 3.86
C ALA A 173 -93.72 -23.05 2.53
N GLU A 174 -94.40 -23.16 1.39
CA GLU A 174 -93.77 -23.09 0.06
C GLU A 174 -93.38 -21.66 -0.31
N LYS A 175 -94.24 -20.67 -0.04
CA LYS A 175 -93.92 -19.24 -0.19
C LYS A 175 -92.70 -18.86 0.67
N LEU A 176 -92.68 -19.26 1.95
CA LEU A 176 -91.55 -19.00 2.85
C LEU A 176 -90.24 -19.66 2.40
N ARG A 177 -90.29 -20.86 1.79
CA ARG A 177 -89.10 -21.49 1.18
C ARG A 177 -88.64 -20.70 -0.05
N ALA A 178 -89.54 -20.37 -0.96
CA ALA A 178 -89.21 -19.61 -2.18
C ALA A 178 -88.63 -18.22 -1.85
N ASP A 179 -89.20 -17.50 -0.89
CA ASP A 179 -88.68 -16.22 -0.41
C ASP A 179 -87.30 -16.37 0.24
N GLY A 180 -87.10 -17.44 1.03
CA GLY A 180 -85.81 -17.77 1.65
C GLY A 180 -84.72 -18.12 0.62
N GLU A 181 -85.04 -18.92 -0.39
CA GLU A 181 -84.14 -19.26 -1.50
C GLU A 181 -83.83 -18.03 -2.35
N ALA A 182 -84.82 -17.19 -2.66
CA ALA A 182 -84.63 -15.94 -3.38
C ALA A 182 -83.82 -14.90 -2.56
N ALA A 183 -83.95 -14.88 -1.24
CA ALA A 183 -83.09 -14.06 -0.36
C ALA A 183 -81.65 -14.59 -0.33
N HIS A 184 -81.47 -15.91 -0.25
CA HIS A 184 -80.17 -16.56 -0.23
C HIS A 184 -79.40 -16.39 -1.55
N GLU A 185 -80.07 -16.52 -2.71
CA GLU A 185 -79.43 -16.26 -4.00
C GLU A 185 -79.10 -14.79 -4.22
N ARG A 186 -79.93 -13.85 -3.74
CA ARG A 186 -79.55 -12.41 -3.71
C ARG A 186 -78.30 -12.19 -2.86
N ALA A 187 -78.26 -12.72 -1.63
CA ALA A 187 -77.09 -12.62 -0.76
C ALA A 187 -75.83 -13.28 -1.37
N ARG A 188 -75.98 -14.40 -2.08
CA ARG A 188 -74.89 -15.05 -2.85
C ARG A 188 -74.40 -14.19 -4.00
N GLN A 189 -75.30 -13.54 -4.75
CA GLN A 189 -74.94 -12.66 -5.86
C GLN A 189 -74.26 -11.37 -5.38
N GLU A 190 -74.75 -10.77 -4.29
CA GLU A 190 -74.13 -9.61 -3.63
C GLU A 190 -72.74 -9.96 -3.06
N ALA A 191 -72.61 -11.10 -2.37
CA ALA A 191 -71.32 -11.58 -1.87
C ALA A 191 -70.31 -11.85 -3.00
N LYS A 192 -70.74 -12.45 -4.12
CA LYS A 192 -69.92 -12.61 -5.33
C LYS A 192 -69.47 -11.25 -5.87
N ARG A 193 -70.41 -10.33 -6.11
CA ARG A 193 -70.12 -8.97 -6.60
C ARG A 193 -69.14 -8.21 -5.71
N ILE A 194 -69.29 -8.30 -4.38
CA ILE A 194 -68.37 -7.68 -3.42
C ILE A 194 -67.00 -8.36 -3.45
N SER A 195 -66.93 -9.68 -3.60
CA SER A 195 -65.66 -10.40 -3.75
C SER A 195 -64.94 -10.07 -5.07
N GLU A 196 -65.67 -9.90 -6.17
CA GLU A 196 -65.14 -9.48 -7.47
C GLU A 196 -64.65 -8.03 -7.43
N GLN A 197 -65.42 -7.11 -6.86
CA GLN A 197 -65.04 -5.70 -6.71
C GLN A 197 -63.83 -5.52 -5.79
N SER A 198 -63.75 -6.25 -4.68
CA SER A 198 -62.60 -6.19 -3.78
C SER A 198 -61.36 -6.87 -4.37
N ALA A 199 -61.51 -7.96 -5.12
CA ALA A 199 -60.42 -8.55 -5.89
C ALA A 199 -59.85 -7.57 -6.93
N GLN A 200 -60.73 -6.91 -7.70
CA GLN A 200 -60.34 -5.88 -8.69
C GLN A 200 -59.63 -4.69 -8.02
N GLN A 201 -60.10 -4.22 -6.86
CA GLN A 201 -59.43 -3.15 -6.11
C GLN A 201 -58.05 -3.58 -5.60
N VAL A 202 -57.90 -4.81 -5.11
CA VAL A 202 -56.59 -5.36 -4.68
C VAL A 202 -55.65 -5.53 -5.87
N GLU A 203 -56.14 -5.96 -7.03
CA GLU A 203 -55.35 -6.07 -8.26
C GLU A 203 -54.90 -4.69 -8.75
N GLN A 204 -55.80 -3.70 -8.81
CA GLN A 204 -55.46 -2.31 -9.18
C GLN A 204 -54.44 -1.69 -8.21
N ALA A 205 -54.59 -1.90 -6.91
CA ALA A 205 -53.64 -1.41 -5.90
C ALA A 205 -52.27 -2.07 -6.04
N ARG A 206 -52.21 -3.38 -6.34
CA ARG A 206 -50.96 -4.10 -6.65
C ARG A 206 -50.31 -3.58 -7.91
N ALA A 207 -51.07 -3.46 -9.01
CA ALA A 207 -50.57 -2.95 -10.29
C ALA A 207 -50.03 -1.51 -10.18
N ALA A 208 -50.72 -0.63 -9.42
CA ALA A 208 -50.24 0.72 -9.14
C ALA A 208 -48.95 0.72 -8.29
N SER A 209 -48.88 -0.09 -7.23
CA SER A 209 -47.68 -0.23 -6.38
C SER A 209 -46.49 -0.79 -7.15
N GLU A 210 -46.70 -1.79 -8.02
CA GLU A 210 -45.68 -2.30 -8.92
C GLU A 210 -45.25 -1.27 -9.95
N ALA A 211 -46.17 -0.50 -10.55
CA ALA A 211 -45.84 0.56 -11.50
C ALA A 211 -44.98 1.65 -10.84
N LEU A 212 -45.34 2.10 -9.64
CA LEU A 212 -44.54 3.06 -8.86
C LEU A 212 -43.16 2.48 -8.50
N THR A 213 -43.09 1.22 -8.08
CA THR A 213 -41.82 0.54 -7.75
C THR A 213 -40.92 0.39 -8.98
N ARG A 214 -41.50 0.07 -10.15
CA ARG A 214 -40.77 -0.01 -11.43
C ARG A 214 -40.27 1.37 -11.85
N ALA A 215 -41.13 2.40 -11.80
CA ALA A 215 -40.79 3.79 -12.13
C ALA A 215 -39.65 4.33 -11.26
N ALA A 216 -39.74 4.16 -9.93
CA ALA A 216 -38.70 4.57 -8.99
C ALA A 216 -37.36 3.84 -9.26
N ARG A 217 -37.39 2.53 -9.57
CA ARG A 217 -36.19 1.78 -9.97
C ARG A 217 -35.58 2.32 -11.26
N THR A 218 -36.38 2.63 -12.28
CA THR A 218 -35.87 3.20 -13.53
C THR A 218 -35.31 4.62 -13.35
N GLN A 219 -35.94 5.45 -12.50
CA GLN A 219 -35.42 6.78 -12.16
C GLN A 219 -34.06 6.68 -11.45
N ILE A 220 -33.95 5.85 -10.40
CA ILE A 220 -32.69 5.64 -9.68
C ILE A 220 -31.60 5.08 -10.61
N GLN A 221 -31.95 4.22 -11.56
CA GLN A 221 -31.01 3.72 -12.58
C GLN A 221 -30.53 4.84 -13.53
N GLN A 222 -31.43 5.73 -13.97
CA GLN A 222 -31.09 6.87 -14.81
C GLN A 222 -30.23 7.90 -14.07
N GLU A 223 -30.59 8.25 -12.83
CA GLU A 223 -29.81 9.14 -11.97
C GLU A 223 -28.40 8.57 -11.68
N LEU A 224 -28.31 7.27 -11.39
CA LEU A 224 -27.02 6.59 -11.20
C LEU A 224 -26.17 6.53 -12.49
N GLN A 225 -26.80 6.35 -13.66
CA GLN A 225 -26.11 6.42 -14.95
C GLN A 225 -25.61 7.84 -15.25
N ALA A 226 -26.43 8.86 -15.01
CA ALA A 226 -26.06 10.27 -15.18
C ALA A 226 -24.94 10.69 -14.22
N ALA A 227 -25.00 10.29 -12.94
CA ALA A 227 -23.95 10.53 -11.96
C ALA A 227 -22.63 9.84 -12.33
N ARG A 228 -22.68 8.60 -12.84
CA ARG A 228 -21.49 7.89 -13.36
C ARG A 228 -20.91 8.58 -14.59
N ALA A 229 -21.72 8.99 -15.55
CA ALA A 229 -21.27 9.72 -16.74
C ALA A 229 -20.63 11.06 -16.37
N LYS A 230 -21.23 11.82 -15.44
CA LYS A 230 -20.67 13.07 -14.92
C LYS A 230 -19.33 12.84 -14.21
N SER A 231 -19.23 11.83 -13.34
CA SER A 231 -17.98 11.49 -12.65
C SER A 231 -16.90 11.02 -13.64
N GLN A 232 -17.25 10.25 -14.68
CA GLN A 232 -16.32 9.88 -15.75
C GLN A 232 -15.85 11.09 -16.56
N GLN A 233 -16.74 12.05 -16.84
CA GLN A 233 -16.38 13.31 -17.49
C GLN A 233 -15.44 14.15 -16.62
N GLU A 234 -15.71 14.28 -15.32
CA GLU A 234 -14.87 15.01 -14.37
C GLU A 234 -13.49 14.36 -14.21
N LEU A 235 -13.42 13.03 -14.18
CA LEU A 235 -12.16 12.28 -14.17
C LEU A 235 -11.38 12.44 -15.48
N ALA A 236 -12.04 12.40 -16.64
CA ALA A 236 -11.40 12.61 -17.93
C ALA A 236 -10.89 14.07 -18.10
N GLN A 237 -11.63 15.05 -17.59
CA GLN A 237 -11.19 16.45 -17.53
C GLN A 237 -10.00 16.62 -16.59
N TRP A 238 -10.01 15.97 -15.42
CA TRP A 238 -8.86 15.99 -14.51
C TRP A 238 -7.63 15.31 -15.11
N GLN A 239 -7.80 14.17 -15.78
CA GLN A 239 -6.72 13.49 -16.50
C GLN A 239 -6.13 14.37 -17.61
N ALA A 240 -6.96 14.98 -18.46
CA ALA A 240 -6.51 15.88 -19.52
C ALA A 240 -5.79 17.13 -18.96
N ASN A 241 -6.25 17.67 -17.82
CA ASN A 241 -5.57 18.78 -17.14
C ASN A 241 -4.22 18.35 -16.55
N ILE A 242 -4.13 17.18 -15.92
CA ILE A 242 -2.86 16.66 -15.37
C ILE A 242 -1.88 16.30 -16.49
N GLU A 243 -2.34 15.71 -17.60
CA GLU A 243 -1.52 15.48 -18.79
C GLU A 243 -1.00 16.80 -19.37
N ARG A 244 -1.87 17.82 -19.46
CA ARG A 244 -1.48 19.17 -19.86
C ARG A 244 -0.42 19.76 -18.93
N ASP A 245 -0.67 19.83 -17.62
CA ASP A 245 0.28 20.35 -16.62
C ASP A 245 1.63 19.63 -16.68
N VAL A 246 1.62 18.31 -16.90
CA VAL A 246 2.84 17.50 -17.06
C VAL A 246 3.56 17.82 -18.38
N THR A 247 2.85 18.02 -19.49
CA THR A 247 3.47 18.46 -20.75
C THR A 247 4.03 19.87 -20.66
N GLU A 248 3.30 20.82 -20.08
CA GLU A 248 3.77 22.20 -19.90
C GLU A 248 5.03 22.24 -19.02
N ARG A 249 5.02 21.55 -17.87
CA ARG A 249 6.22 21.41 -17.00
C ARG A 249 7.38 20.71 -17.69
N ARG A 250 7.15 19.70 -18.53
CA ARG A 250 8.21 19.06 -19.33
C ARG A 250 8.80 20.05 -20.34
N THR A 251 7.97 20.75 -21.10
CA THR A 251 8.47 21.74 -22.07
C THR A 251 9.20 22.90 -21.41
N ALA A 252 8.79 23.34 -20.22
CA ALA A 252 9.51 24.34 -19.43
C ALA A 252 10.88 23.82 -18.97
N ALA A 253 10.94 22.60 -18.40
CA ALA A 253 12.22 22.01 -17.99
C ALA A 253 13.16 21.72 -19.18
N GLU A 254 12.62 21.32 -20.33
CA GLU A 254 13.38 21.17 -21.58
C GLU A 254 13.93 22.51 -22.09
N GLN A 255 13.17 23.60 -21.95
CA GLN A 255 13.62 24.97 -22.25
C GLN A 255 14.71 25.43 -21.27
N GLU A 256 14.52 25.27 -19.95
CA GLU A 256 15.53 25.60 -18.94
C GLU A 256 16.84 24.84 -19.17
N ILE A 257 16.77 23.55 -19.50
CA ILE A 257 17.96 22.73 -19.84
C ILE A 257 18.61 23.21 -21.14
N ALA A 258 17.84 23.62 -22.15
CA ALA A 258 18.37 24.16 -23.39
C ALA A 258 19.04 25.53 -23.18
N GLU A 259 18.46 26.40 -22.34
CA GLU A 259 19.03 27.70 -21.97
C GLU A 259 20.32 27.55 -21.15
N GLN A 260 20.34 26.65 -20.16
CA GLN A 260 21.53 26.33 -19.37
C GLN A 260 22.66 25.77 -20.26
N ARG A 261 22.34 24.89 -21.22
CA ARG A 261 23.32 24.40 -22.21
C ARG A 261 23.83 25.54 -23.10
N ALA A 262 22.96 26.36 -23.64
CA ALA A 262 23.35 27.50 -24.47
C ALA A 262 24.16 28.56 -23.69
N ALA A 263 23.92 28.72 -22.38
CA ALA A 263 24.75 29.54 -21.51
C ALA A 263 26.14 28.92 -21.31
N ALA A 264 26.22 27.64 -20.93
CA ALA A 264 27.49 26.93 -20.75
C ALA A 264 28.31 26.85 -22.05
N GLU A 265 27.68 26.68 -23.21
CA GLU A 265 28.34 26.74 -24.53
C GLU A 265 28.94 28.12 -24.82
N ARG A 266 28.23 29.21 -24.47
CA ARG A 266 28.75 30.59 -24.59
C ARG A 266 29.90 30.84 -23.61
N GLU A 267 29.82 30.34 -22.37
CA GLU A 267 30.90 30.45 -21.39
C GLU A 267 32.14 29.68 -21.84
N ILE A 268 31.99 28.45 -22.34
CA ILE A 268 33.10 27.65 -22.89
C ILE A 268 33.69 28.32 -24.13
N ALA A 269 32.88 28.93 -25.01
CA ALA A 269 33.38 29.71 -26.15
C ALA A 269 34.12 30.98 -25.71
N GLY A 270 33.64 31.68 -24.66
CA GLY A 270 34.32 32.82 -24.06
C GLY A 270 35.66 32.43 -23.42
N GLN A 271 35.69 31.33 -22.67
CA GLN A 271 36.92 30.79 -22.07
C GLN A 271 37.92 30.33 -23.14
N ARG A 272 37.45 29.68 -24.22
CA ARG A 272 38.31 29.30 -25.36
C ARG A 272 38.90 30.51 -26.06
N THR A 273 38.09 31.50 -26.43
CA THR A 273 38.58 32.71 -27.11
C THR A 273 39.51 33.54 -26.22
N ALA A 274 39.28 33.61 -24.90
CA ALA A 274 40.21 34.22 -23.96
C ALA A 274 41.53 33.43 -23.81
N ALA A 275 41.47 32.10 -23.80
CA ALA A 275 42.67 31.25 -23.81
C ALA A 275 43.45 31.37 -25.12
N GLU A 276 42.78 31.39 -26.27
CA GLU A 276 43.37 31.62 -27.59
C GLU A 276 44.05 32.99 -27.68
N GLN A 277 43.43 34.05 -27.13
CA GLN A 277 44.04 35.38 -27.01
C GLN A 277 45.29 35.36 -26.10
N THR A 278 45.23 34.67 -24.96
CA THR A 278 46.34 34.54 -24.01
C THR A 278 47.51 33.74 -24.60
N ILE A 279 47.21 32.66 -25.32
CA ILE A 279 48.21 31.89 -26.07
C ILE A 279 48.79 32.76 -27.20
N GLY A 280 47.96 33.54 -27.88
CA GLY A 280 48.40 34.50 -28.90
C GLY A 280 49.35 35.58 -28.36
N SER A 281 49.05 36.17 -27.19
CA SER A 281 49.94 37.15 -26.55
C SER A 281 51.24 36.50 -26.07
N LEU A 282 51.18 35.34 -25.42
CA LEU A 282 52.37 34.58 -25.00
C LEU A 282 53.25 34.16 -26.18
N ILE A 283 52.67 33.81 -27.33
CA ILE A 283 53.42 33.53 -28.57
C ILE A 283 54.05 34.82 -29.12
N ALA A 284 53.35 35.95 -29.10
CA ALA A 284 53.90 37.23 -29.53
C ALA A 284 55.04 37.72 -28.61
N GLU A 285 54.88 37.59 -27.29
CA GLU A 285 55.91 37.87 -26.27
C GLU A 285 57.11 36.95 -26.44
N ALA A 286 56.91 35.64 -26.66
CA ALA A 286 57.99 34.69 -26.91
C ALA A 286 58.70 34.97 -28.24
N GLN A 287 57.99 35.43 -29.28
CA GLN A 287 58.60 35.87 -30.54
C GLN A 287 59.42 37.15 -30.36
N GLN A 288 58.89 38.14 -29.63
CA GLN A 288 59.61 39.38 -29.29
C GLN A 288 60.86 39.09 -28.45
N TYR A 289 60.75 38.23 -27.43
CA TYR A 289 61.88 37.79 -26.62
C TYR A 289 62.92 37.04 -27.46
N ALA A 290 62.49 36.19 -28.42
CA ALA A 290 63.39 35.51 -29.33
C ALA A 290 64.08 36.46 -30.33
N THR A 291 63.43 37.54 -30.76
CA THR A 291 64.09 38.61 -31.54
C THR A 291 65.04 39.44 -30.70
N ASP A 292 64.68 39.80 -29.47
CA ASP A 292 65.54 40.51 -28.52
C ASP A 292 66.81 39.71 -28.19
N VAL A 293 66.67 38.40 -27.92
CA VAL A 293 67.81 37.52 -27.64
C VAL A 293 68.69 37.33 -28.86
N ARG A 294 68.12 37.25 -30.08
CA ARG A 294 68.90 37.23 -31.32
C ARG A 294 69.64 38.55 -31.53
N GLN A 295 68.95 39.68 -31.43
CA GLN A 295 69.57 41.00 -31.59
C GLN A 295 70.70 41.21 -30.58
N ARG A 296 70.50 40.85 -29.30
CA ARG A 296 71.58 40.93 -28.28
C ARG A 296 72.73 39.97 -28.56
N ALA A 297 72.47 38.79 -29.15
CA ALA A 297 73.52 37.88 -29.58
C ALA A 297 74.29 38.45 -30.80
N ASP A 298 73.60 39.05 -31.77
CA ASP A 298 74.20 39.70 -32.93
C ASP A 298 74.99 40.97 -32.54
N GLU A 299 74.50 41.76 -31.57
CA GLU A 299 75.20 42.87 -30.91
C GLU A 299 76.45 42.39 -30.16
N GLN A 300 76.39 41.26 -29.45
CA GLN A 300 77.58 40.66 -28.81
C GLN A 300 78.57 40.10 -29.84
N ILE A 301 78.10 39.46 -30.91
CA ILE A 301 78.94 38.93 -31.99
C ILE A 301 79.64 40.09 -32.71
N THR A 302 78.94 41.17 -33.04
CA THR A 302 79.55 42.36 -33.67
C THR A 302 80.51 43.07 -32.74
N ALA A 303 80.16 43.28 -31.46
CA ALA A 303 81.09 43.84 -30.47
C ALA A 303 82.35 42.97 -30.27
N HIS A 304 82.21 41.64 -30.31
CA HIS A 304 83.36 40.73 -30.27
C HIS A 304 84.18 40.76 -31.58
N GLN A 305 83.57 40.94 -32.75
CA GLN A 305 84.29 41.16 -34.01
C GLN A 305 85.06 42.48 -34.02
N GLU A 306 84.50 43.56 -33.48
CA GLU A 306 85.19 44.84 -33.26
C GLU A 306 86.37 44.68 -32.29
N GLN A 307 86.18 43.96 -31.18
CA GLN A 307 87.27 43.62 -30.25
C GLN A 307 88.38 42.79 -30.93
N PHE A 308 88.02 41.80 -31.76
CA PHE A 308 88.98 40.99 -32.50
C PHE A 308 89.77 41.79 -33.54
N THR A 309 89.10 42.65 -34.32
CA THR A 309 89.77 43.50 -35.32
C THR A 309 90.69 44.53 -34.66
N ARG A 310 90.29 45.10 -33.53
CA ARG A 310 91.15 45.95 -32.69
C ARG A 310 92.37 45.20 -32.17
N LEU A 311 92.20 44.00 -31.61
CA LEU A 311 93.32 43.17 -31.15
C LEU A 311 94.27 42.80 -32.31
N GLN A 312 93.76 42.54 -33.51
CA GLN A 312 94.61 42.33 -34.69
C GLN A 312 95.41 43.58 -35.08
N GLN A 313 94.82 44.78 -34.98
CA GLN A 313 95.54 46.04 -35.21
C GLN A 313 96.62 46.29 -34.15
N GLU A 314 96.33 46.02 -32.88
CA GLU A 314 97.29 46.15 -31.78
C GLU A 314 98.45 45.12 -31.93
N ILE A 315 98.18 43.90 -32.37
CA ILE A 315 99.20 42.89 -32.71
C ILE A 315 100.04 43.33 -33.92
N ALA A 316 99.41 43.86 -34.98
CA ALA A 316 100.13 44.33 -36.17
C ALA A 316 101.05 45.52 -35.86
N ALA A 317 100.60 46.47 -35.06
CA ALA A 317 101.42 47.59 -34.57
C ALA A 317 102.59 47.08 -33.70
N GLY A 318 102.35 46.10 -32.83
CA GLY A 318 103.40 45.44 -32.04
C GLY A 318 104.45 44.75 -32.91
N GLN A 319 104.04 44.07 -33.98
CA GLN A 319 104.95 43.45 -34.95
C GLN A 319 105.78 44.49 -35.72
N GLN A 320 105.19 45.62 -36.12
CA GLN A 320 105.91 46.71 -36.78
C GLN A 320 106.95 47.36 -35.87
N ALA A 321 106.59 47.64 -34.61
CA ALA A 321 107.54 48.17 -33.61
C ALA A 321 108.69 47.19 -33.33
N LEU A 322 108.40 45.88 -33.26
CA LEU A 322 109.41 44.86 -33.01
C LEU A 322 110.37 44.68 -34.21
N ALA A 323 109.88 44.86 -35.44
CA ALA A 323 110.72 44.89 -36.65
C ALA A 323 111.62 46.15 -36.70
N GLN A 324 111.13 47.32 -36.26
CA GLN A 324 111.94 48.53 -36.13
C GLN A 324 113.10 48.31 -35.14
N VAL A 325 112.80 47.84 -33.93
CA VAL A 325 113.81 47.54 -32.89
C VAL A 325 114.83 46.48 -33.36
N GLN A 326 114.41 45.50 -34.16
CA GLN A 326 115.35 44.55 -34.78
C GLN A 326 116.31 45.24 -35.77
N SER A 327 115.80 46.12 -36.65
CA SER A 327 116.65 46.85 -37.60
C SER A 327 117.66 47.80 -36.92
N GLU A 328 117.26 48.45 -35.83
CA GLU A 328 118.15 49.28 -35.01
C GLU A 328 119.23 48.44 -34.30
N LEU A 329 118.86 47.26 -33.80
CA LEU A 329 119.77 46.33 -33.14
C LEU A 329 120.84 45.77 -34.10
N ASP A 330 120.47 45.45 -35.34
CA ASP A 330 121.40 44.93 -36.33
C ASP A 330 122.33 46.01 -36.90
N ALA A 331 121.83 47.22 -37.14
CA ALA A 331 122.68 48.37 -37.48
C ALA A 331 123.72 48.68 -36.37
N ALA A 332 123.32 48.58 -35.10
CA ALA A 332 124.24 48.74 -33.96
C ALA A 332 125.27 47.60 -33.84
N ARG A 333 124.95 46.38 -34.32
CA ARG A 333 125.89 45.25 -34.36
C ARG A 333 126.96 45.42 -35.43
N GLU A 334 126.60 45.91 -36.61
CA GLU A 334 127.55 46.15 -37.71
C GLU A 334 128.58 47.22 -37.32
N GLN A 335 128.13 48.37 -36.78
CA GLN A 335 129.01 49.45 -36.28
C GLN A 335 130.01 48.95 -35.21
N LEU A 336 129.57 48.02 -34.36
CA LEU A 336 130.42 47.45 -33.30
C LEU A 336 131.41 46.41 -33.84
N ALA A 337 131.13 45.79 -34.99
CA ALA A 337 132.07 44.91 -35.69
C ALA A 337 133.18 45.70 -36.41
N GLU A 338 132.84 46.79 -37.12
CA GLU A 338 133.82 47.66 -37.77
C GLU A 338 134.80 48.27 -36.75
N ALA A 339 134.29 48.77 -35.63
CA ALA A 339 135.11 49.35 -34.56
C ALA A 339 136.11 48.34 -33.95
N ARG A 340 135.79 47.03 -33.95
CA ARG A 340 136.69 45.96 -33.49
C ARG A 340 137.82 45.70 -34.48
N GLN A 341 137.51 45.57 -35.77
CA GLN A 341 138.55 45.38 -36.80
C GLN A 341 139.54 46.55 -36.85
N GLN A 342 139.06 47.79 -36.71
CA GLN A 342 139.91 48.98 -36.64
C GLN A 342 140.84 48.96 -35.41
N HIS A 343 140.37 48.43 -34.27
CA HIS A 343 141.18 48.31 -33.06
C HIS A 343 142.28 47.23 -33.20
N GLU A 344 141.96 46.06 -33.74
CA GLU A 344 142.92 44.97 -33.97
C GLU A 344 144.02 45.38 -34.97
N ALA A 345 143.65 46.06 -36.06
CA ALA A 345 144.61 46.60 -37.02
C ALA A 345 145.60 47.61 -36.39
N ALA A 346 145.10 48.49 -35.49
CA ALA A 346 145.93 49.46 -34.77
C ALA A 346 146.88 48.79 -33.76
N GLN A 347 146.44 47.72 -33.07
CA GLN A 347 147.31 46.96 -32.15
C GLN A 347 148.48 46.29 -32.87
N HIS A 348 148.25 45.70 -34.05
CA HIS A 348 149.32 45.09 -34.84
C HIS A 348 150.38 46.12 -35.26
N GLN A 349 149.98 47.30 -35.74
CA GLN A 349 150.89 48.38 -36.11
C GLN A 349 151.73 48.89 -34.92
N LEU A 350 151.16 48.94 -33.71
CA LEU A 350 151.88 49.32 -32.49
C LEU A 350 152.99 48.31 -32.16
N SER A 351 152.73 47.01 -32.32
CA SER A 351 153.71 45.96 -32.03
C SER A 351 154.90 45.94 -33.00
N GLU A 352 154.68 46.18 -34.31
CA GLU A 352 155.79 46.34 -35.27
C GLU A 352 156.67 47.56 -34.96
N ALA A 353 156.05 48.67 -34.54
CA ALA A 353 156.77 49.88 -34.19
C ALA A 353 157.67 49.67 -32.96
N GLN A 354 157.19 48.93 -31.95
CA GLN A 354 157.95 48.60 -30.75
C GLN A 354 159.18 47.71 -31.07
N GLN A 355 159.01 46.65 -31.85
CA GLN A 355 160.12 45.77 -32.23
C GLN A 355 161.23 46.49 -33.02
N ARG A 356 160.87 47.41 -33.93
CA ARG A 356 161.86 48.23 -34.66
C ARG A 356 162.63 49.19 -33.74
N LEU A 357 161.96 49.73 -32.72
CA LEU A 357 162.59 50.61 -31.73
C LEU A 357 163.63 49.85 -30.90
N GLU A 358 163.28 48.64 -30.44
CA GLU A 358 164.13 47.80 -29.60
C GLU A 358 165.36 47.28 -30.35
N GLN A 359 165.23 47.03 -31.66
CA GLN A 359 166.34 46.68 -32.55
C GLN A 359 167.34 47.84 -32.71
N VAL A 360 166.86 49.07 -32.97
CA VAL A 360 167.70 50.27 -33.08
C VAL A 360 168.43 50.58 -31.77
N HIS A 361 167.81 50.33 -30.62
CA HIS A 361 168.46 50.50 -29.30
C HIS A 361 169.66 49.57 -29.11
N GLN A 362 169.63 48.34 -29.64
CA GLN A 362 170.74 47.39 -29.53
C GLN A 362 171.91 47.74 -30.45
N GLU A 363 171.63 48.22 -31.67
CA GLU A 363 172.65 48.72 -32.59
C GLU A 363 173.37 49.97 -32.05
N LEU A 364 172.64 50.89 -31.43
CA LEU A 364 173.20 52.11 -30.84
C LEU A 364 174.15 51.80 -29.65
N ALA A 365 173.84 50.76 -28.86
CA ALA A 365 174.69 50.34 -27.74
C ALA A 365 176.05 49.81 -28.22
N GLY A 366 176.07 49.01 -29.30
CA GLY A 366 177.31 48.46 -29.87
C GLY A 366 178.25 49.50 -30.48
N GLU A 367 177.71 50.63 -30.98
CA GLU A 367 178.52 51.76 -31.46
C GLU A 367 179.07 52.62 -30.30
N ALA A 368 178.35 52.71 -29.17
CA ALA A 368 178.78 53.52 -28.02
C ALA A 368 180.08 53.01 -27.39
N GLU A 369 180.23 51.69 -27.19
CA GLU A 369 181.44 51.10 -26.59
C GLU A 369 182.68 51.30 -27.48
N ARG A 370 182.53 51.13 -28.81
CA ARG A 370 183.59 51.39 -29.81
C ARG A 370 184.09 52.85 -29.74
N LEU A 371 183.20 53.80 -29.46
CA LEU A 371 183.50 55.22 -29.38
C LEU A 371 184.18 55.59 -28.04
N GLU A 372 183.87 54.90 -26.95
CA GLU A 372 184.59 55.01 -25.67
C GLU A 372 186.05 54.52 -25.79
N GLU A 373 186.30 53.36 -26.40
CA GLU A 373 187.66 52.84 -26.60
C GLU A 373 188.50 53.79 -27.46
N ALA A 374 187.94 54.31 -28.55
CA ALA A 374 188.59 55.32 -29.39
C ALA A 374 188.92 56.62 -28.64
N ARG A 375 188.06 57.05 -27.70
CA ARG A 375 188.30 58.26 -26.88
C ARG A 375 189.39 58.05 -25.84
N ARG A 376 189.42 56.90 -25.16
CA ARG A 376 190.47 56.58 -24.16
C ARG A 376 191.87 56.50 -24.80
N ALA A 377 191.94 56.14 -26.08
CA ALA A 377 193.18 56.22 -26.87
C ALA A 377 193.60 57.65 -27.24
N ALA A 378 192.68 58.62 -27.33
CA ALA A 378 192.97 60.02 -27.66
C ALA A 378 193.38 60.86 -26.44
N ASP A 379 192.76 60.62 -25.29
CA ASP A 379 193.00 61.35 -24.03
C ASP A 379 194.45 61.19 -23.51
N SER A 380 195.09 60.06 -23.83
CA SER A 380 196.51 59.81 -23.52
C SER A 380 197.46 60.70 -24.34
N ALA A 381 197.06 61.08 -25.56
CA ALA A 381 197.85 61.96 -26.43
C ALA A 381 197.65 63.45 -26.08
N GLU A 382 196.43 63.89 -25.77
CA GLU A 382 196.16 65.32 -25.56
C GLU A 382 196.82 65.88 -24.28
N ARG A 383 196.96 65.05 -23.24
CA ARG A 383 197.62 65.43 -21.97
C ARG A 383 199.12 65.68 -22.14
N HIS A 384 199.78 65.08 -23.14
CA HIS A 384 201.16 65.42 -23.51
C HIS A 384 201.27 66.72 -24.34
N ALA A 385 200.17 67.22 -24.93
CA ALA A 385 200.18 68.41 -25.77
C ALA A 385 199.87 69.74 -25.03
N LYS A 386 199.20 69.69 -23.87
CA LYS A 386 198.73 70.89 -23.15
C LYS A 386 199.78 71.57 -22.27
N ASP A 387 200.53 70.84 -21.44
CA ASP A 387 201.53 71.47 -20.54
C ASP A 387 202.77 72.02 -21.26
N VAL A 388 203.12 71.46 -22.42
CA VAL A 388 204.14 72.03 -23.32
C VAL A 388 203.70 73.41 -23.83
N ARG A 389 202.39 73.64 -24.04
CA ARG A 389 201.85 74.94 -24.48
C ARG A 389 201.77 75.99 -23.37
N ALA A 390 201.35 75.60 -22.16
CA ALA A 390 201.28 76.51 -21.01
C ALA A 390 202.67 76.95 -20.47
N ARG A 391 203.74 76.24 -20.85
CA ARG A 391 205.13 76.69 -20.63
C ARG A 391 205.62 77.76 -21.61
N VAL A 392 204.96 77.93 -22.76
CA VAL A 392 205.39 78.87 -23.84
C VAL A 392 204.56 80.16 -23.87
N GLN A 393 203.28 80.13 -23.52
CA GLN A 393 202.45 81.35 -23.49
C GLN A 393 202.71 82.29 -22.30
N ARG A 394 203.71 82.04 -21.47
CA ARG A 394 204.13 82.96 -20.38
C ARG A 394 204.85 84.21 -20.86
N GLU A 395 205.31 84.24 -22.12
CA GLU A 395 206.26 85.26 -22.61
C GLU A 395 205.82 86.04 -23.86
N ALA A 396 204.81 85.56 -24.61
CA ALA A 396 204.51 86.06 -25.96
C ALA A 396 203.70 87.37 -26.06
N LYS A 397 203.16 87.93 -24.96
CA LYS A 397 202.53 89.27 -24.99
C LYS A 397 202.78 90.14 -23.75
N ARG A 398 204.04 90.24 -23.35
CA ARG A 398 204.60 91.57 -23.02
C ARG A 398 204.81 92.34 -24.35
N VAL A 399 205.14 93.63 -24.29
CA VAL A 399 205.67 94.43 -25.44
C VAL A 399 204.63 94.93 -26.49
N ALA A 400 203.32 94.74 -26.33
CA ALA A 400 202.30 95.41 -27.18
C ALA A 400 200.94 95.58 -26.45
N ASP A 401 200.72 96.60 -25.60
CA ASP A 401 201.46 97.86 -25.49
C ASP A 401 201.76 98.28 -24.05
N LEU A 402 202.81 99.10 -23.92
CA LEU A 402 203.32 99.67 -22.66
C LEU A 402 203.00 101.17 -22.54
N ALA A 403 202.24 101.74 -23.49
CA ALA A 403 202.38 103.14 -23.89
C ALA A 403 201.12 104.03 -23.82
N ALA A 404 199.96 103.52 -23.39
CA ALA A 404 198.71 104.30 -23.41
C ALA A 404 197.70 103.93 -22.28
N ALA A 405 198.02 103.97 -20.98
CA ALA A 405 199.27 104.24 -20.26
C ALA A 405 199.04 103.82 -18.78
N ALA A 406 199.58 104.58 -17.82
CA ALA A 406 198.88 104.81 -16.55
C ALA A 406 197.40 105.13 -16.85
N VAL A 407 196.41 104.56 -16.14
CA VAL A 407 196.24 104.44 -14.67
C VAL A 407 195.48 103.11 -14.40
N MET A 408 195.85 102.17 -13.51
CA MET A 408 196.91 102.03 -12.48
C MET A 408 197.17 100.54 -12.11
N ALA A 409 198.38 100.23 -11.60
CA ALA A 409 198.80 99.13 -10.67
C ALA A 409 198.26 97.65 -10.87
N ALA A 410 199.06 96.58 -11.03
CA ALA A 410 200.13 95.95 -10.19
C ALA A 410 199.60 95.07 -9.01
N ALA A 411 200.17 93.92 -8.58
CA ALA A 411 201.16 92.96 -9.15
C ALA A 411 201.29 91.61 -8.32
N ALA A 412 201.74 90.50 -8.96
CA ALA A 412 202.44 89.27 -8.44
C ALA A 412 201.77 88.16 -7.52
N GLY A 413 202.04 86.85 -7.78
CA GLY A 413 201.98 85.68 -6.81
C GLY A 413 201.17 84.39 -7.21
N GLY A 414 201.52 83.12 -6.81
CA GLY A 414 200.86 81.84 -7.29
C GLY A 414 200.49 80.66 -6.29
N ALA A 415 199.95 79.50 -6.81
CA ALA A 415 199.80 78.05 -6.31
C ALA A 415 198.57 77.37 -5.48
N GLU A 416 198.01 76.17 -5.91
CA GLU A 416 197.41 74.85 -5.27
C GLU A 416 195.96 74.51 -4.49
N THR A 417 195.05 73.46 -4.85
CA THR A 417 193.99 72.43 -4.13
C THR A 417 192.36 72.45 -3.75
N ALA A 418 191.47 71.32 -3.72
CA ALA A 418 190.07 70.97 -2.97
C ALA A 418 188.95 69.77 -3.38
N GLU A 419 187.95 69.14 -2.56
CA GLU A 419 186.74 68.12 -2.88
C GLU A 419 185.56 67.53 -1.80
N TYR A 420 184.36 66.79 -2.13
CA TYR A 420 183.44 65.67 -1.41
C TYR A 420 181.75 65.54 -1.18
N PRO A 421 180.98 64.37 -0.84
CA PRO A 421 179.42 63.96 -0.84
C PRO A 421 178.65 63.12 0.41
N MET A 422 177.43 62.36 0.64
CA MET A 422 176.04 61.72 0.14
C MET A 422 175.00 60.90 1.20
N VAL A 423 173.60 60.59 1.08
CA VAL A 423 172.57 59.64 1.90
C VAL A 423 170.97 59.46 1.46
N GLY A 424 169.79 58.71 1.83
CA GLY A 424 169.01 57.60 2.70
C GLY A 424 167.32 57.63 2.72
N ALA A 425 166.20 56.89 3.22
CA ALA A 425 165.47 55.56 3.76
C ALA A 425 163.81 55.66 4.09
N ARG A 426 162.71 54.85 4.58
CA ARG A 426 161.98 53.43 4.86
C ARG A 426 160.47 53.47 5.62
N GLU A 427 159.32 52.64 5.94
CA GLU A 427 158.45 51.28 5.76
C GLU A 427 156.80 51.03 6.18
N PRO A 428 156.09 50.08 7.03
CA PRO A 428 154.66 49.35 6.87
C PRO A 428 153.44 49.05 8.01
N GLY A 429 152.29 48.20 7.88
CA GLY A 429 151.03 47.90 8.84
C GLY A 429 149.89 46.65 8.80
N ARG A 430 148.70 46.51 9.60
CA ARG A 430 147.55 45.35 9.76
C ARG A 430 146.13 45.59 10.59
N SER A 431 144.96 44.86 11.01
CA SER A 431 144.02 43.55 11.08
C SER A 431 142.46 43.75 11.67
N ARG A 432 141.31 43.01 12.13
CA ARG A 432 140.54 41.63 12.51
C ARG A 432 138.91 41.78 12.96
N THR A 433 137.78 40.99 13.42
CA THR A 433 136.98 39.60 13.58
C THR A 433 135.47 39.45 14.30
N THR A 434 134.56 38.35 14.16
CA THR A 434 133.27 37.67 14.89
C THR A 434 131.68 38.06 14.92
N GLY A 435 130.61 37.15 15.08
CA GLY A 435 129.07 37.42 15.27
C GLY A 435 127.90 36.29 15.31
N GLU A 436 126.55 36.55 15.58
CA GLU A 436 125.41 35.57 15.98
C GLU A 436 123.86 35.78 15.52
N HIS A 437 122.97 34.72 15.54
CA HIS A 437 121.46 34.52 15.79
C HIS A 437 120.15 34.98 14.98
N ALA A 438 119.14 34.04 14.85
CA ALA A 438 117.63 34.09 15.08
C ALA A 438 116.44 34.11 13.99
N ARG A 439 115.47 33.15 14.12
CA ARG A 439 113.96 33.05 13.86
C ARG A 439 113.24 33.57 12.57
N ALA A 440 111.97 33.23 12.21
CA ALA A 440 111.10 32.01 12.28
C ALA A 440 109.67 32.23 11.65
N ALA A 441 108.94 31.12 11.34
CA ALA A 441 107.48 30.96 11.01
C ALA A 441 106.98 31.04 9.54
N ALA A 442 105.99 30.18 9.20
CA ALA A 442 105.31 30.04 7.90
C ALA A 442 103.93 29.35 8.05
N SER A 443 103.03 29.45 7.05
CA SER A 443 101.68 28.84 7.05
C SER A 443 101.16 28.48 5.65
N ALA A 444 100.18 27.55 5.59
CA ALA A 444 99.55 26.96 4.39
C ALA A 444 98.22 26.24 4.83
N PRO A 445 97.47 25.49 3.99
CA PRO A 445 97.42 25.39 2.53
C PRO A 445 96.00 25.46 1.89
N GLU A 446 96.00 25.53 0.54
CA GLU A 446 95.07 24.98 -0.45
C GLU A 446 94.02 23.90 -0.04
N ARG A 447 92.78 23.95 -0.60
CA ARG A 447 91.87 22.78 -0.68
C ARG A 447 90.60 22.90 -1.57
N ALA A 448 90.20 21.76 -2.15
CA ALA A 448 88.86 21.36 -2.64
C ALA A 448 88.85 19.81 -2.78
N PRO A 449 87.75 19.07 -3.13
CA PRO A 449 86.30 19.35 -3.18
C PRO A 449 85.42 18.24 -2.47
N ALA A 450 84.10 18.18 -2.80
CA ALA A 450 83.21 17.00 -2.86
C ALA A 450 82.20 16.63 -1.71
N HIS A 451 81.11 15.93 -2.14
CA HIS A 451 79.89 15.42 -1.47
C HIS A 451 80.11 14.54 -0.18
N ARG A 452 79.11 14.15 0.65
CA ARG A 452 77.72 13.68 0.37
C ARG A 452 76.81 13.63 1.65
N GLN A 453 75.49 13.54 1.44
CA GLN A 453 74.38 13.10 2.36
C GLN A 453 74.48 11.59 2.77
N PRO A 454 73.65 10.98 3.68
CA PRO A 454 72.22 11.29 3.98
C PRO A 454 71.73 11.15 5.46
N ASP A 455 70.41 11.27 5.64
CA ASP A 455 69.61 11.20 6.88
C ASP A 455 69.22 9.77 7.35
N THR A 456 68.51 9.67 8.49
CA THR A 456 68.04 8.41 9.11
C THR A 456 66.52 8.32 9.31
N GLU A 457 66.01 7.09 9.21
CA GLU A 457 64.64 6.58 9.40
C GLU A 457 63.97 6.91 10.75
N GLN A 458 62.61 6.92 10.80
CA GLN A 458 61.75 5.86 11.41
C GLN A 458 60.28 6.30 11.63
N GLY A 459 59.36 5.33 11.71
CA GLY A 459 57.95 5.56 12.11
C GLY A 459 56.97 4.49 11.59
N GLN A 460 56.43 3.66 12.49
CA GLN A 460 55.44 2.60 12.19
C GLN A 460 54.13 2.83 12.99
N GLY A 461 53.01 2.28 12.53
CA GLY A 461 51.76 2.23 13.31
C GLY A 461 50.58 1.61 12.54
N GLN A 462 49.81 0.74 13.19
CA GLN A 462 48.61 0.08 12.65
C GLN A 462 47.39 0.28 13.59
N PRO A 463 46.15 -0.01 13.14
CA PRO A 463 44.92 0.58 13.71
C PRO A 463 44.26 -0.25 14.83
N ALA A 464 43.19 0.31 15.40
CA ALA A 464 42.22 -0.35 16.26
C ALA A 464 40.79 0.13 15.94
N GLU A 465 39.77 -0.63 16.37
CA GLU A 465 38.35 -0.45 16.03
C GLU A 465 37.52 0.19 17.18
N GLU A 466 36.23 0.36 16.89
CA GLU A 466 35.09 0.30 17.82
C GLU A 466 34.82 1.50 18.76
N SER A 467 33.66 2.13 18.54
CA SER A 467 32.77 2.66 19.59
C SER A 467 31.38 2.91 18.98
N ALA A 468 30.32 2.69 19.76
CA ALA A 468 28.94 2.89 19.33
C ALA A 468 28.13 3.51 20.47
N ASP A 469 27.31 4.51 20.16
CA ASP A 469 26.31 5.06 21.08
C ASP A 469 25.23 5.86 20.32
N PRO A 470 23.93 5.62 20.57
CA PRO A 470 22.85 6.47 20.07
C PRO A 470 21.98 7.07 21.20
N HIS A 471 21.93 8.40 21.25
CA HIS A 471 20.84 9.20 21.84
C HIS A 471 20.22 10.05 20.72
N GLY A 472 18.92 10.41 20.69
CA GLY A 472 17.82 10.13 21.60
C GLY A 472 16.50 10.72 21.04
N GLU A 473 15.56 11.09 21.92
CA GLU A 473 14.38 11.95 21.64
C GLU A 473 13.22 11.37 20.78
N GLU A 474 12.47 10.47 21.41
CA GLU A 474 11.01 10.57 21.66
C GLU A 474 10.30 11.92 21.32
N VAL A 475 9.06 11.86 20.77
CA VAL A 475 7.91 12.74 21.13
C VAL A 475 6.58 12.32 20.45
N ALA A 476 5.45 12.58 21.13
CA ALA A 476 4.04 12.55 20.68
C ALA A 476 3.47 11.21 20.12
N ALA A 477 2.61 10.47 20.84
CA ALA A 477 1.25 10.78 21.34
C ALA A 477 0.12 10.63 20.28
N VAL A 478 -0.62 9.52 20.36
CA VAL A 478 -1.84 9.25 19.57
C VAL A 478 -3.08 9.52 20.43
N GLN A 479 -4.01 10.32 19.94
CA GLN A 479 -5.31 10.59 20.57
C GLN A 479 -6.40 9.61 20.12
N GLN A 480 -7.48 9.58 20.89
CA GLN A 480 -8.66 8.71 20.69
C GLN A 480 -9.57 9.22 19.56
N SER A 481 -10.21 8.30 18.85
CA SER A 481 -11.53 8.45 18.21
C SER A 481 -12.11 7.05 17.98
#